data_AF-A0A9E5BUV3-F1
#
_entry.id   AF-A0A9E5BUV3-F1
#
_cell.length_a   1.000
_cell.length_b   1.000
_cell.length_c   1.000
_cell.angle_alpha   90.00
_cell.angle_beta   90.00
_cell.angle_gamma   90.00
#
_symmetry.space_group_name_H-M   'P 1'
#
loop_
_entity.id
_entity.type
_entity.pdbx_description
1 polymer ?
#
loop_
_entity_poly.entity_id
_entity_poly.type
_entity_poly.pdbx_seq_one_letter_code
_entity_poly.pdbx_strand_id
1 'polypeptide(L)'
;RPDTREHLLQELSEKGFGNEQLAEMQQIINASDSDIFDVLAFVAYALPTMPRIERAGHARTEIGTQFTVKQQEFLNFALSQYVKVGVDELSQDKLPPLLRLKYSDSLSDAVADLGQPDEINRIFADFQQYLYVESN
;
A
#
# COMPACT_ATOMS: atom_id res chain seq x y z
N ARG A 1 -9.90 3.68 0.81
CA ARG A 1 -9.91 2.20 0.95
C ARG A 1 -9.11 1.60 -0.23
N PRO A 2 -8.69 0.33 -0.21
CA PRO A 2 -7.92 -0.28 -1.32
C PRO A 2 -8.70 -0.32 -2.65
N ASP A 3 -9.93 -0.83 -2.61
CA ASP A 3 -10.89 -0.87 -3.73
C ASP A 3 -11.07 0.49 -4.44
N THR A 4 -11.24 1.57 -3.68
CA THR A 4 -11.42 2.91 -4.24
C THR A 4 -10.18 3.42 -4.97
N ARG A 5 -8.99 3.03 -4.50
CA ARG A 5 -7.71 3.43 -5.11
C ARG A 5 -7.44 2.64 -6.38
N GLU A 6 -7.69 1.33 -6.32
CA GLU A 6 -7.60 0.45 -7.49
C GLU A 6 -8.54 0.90 -8.61
N HIS A 7 -9.79 1.20 -8.28
CA HIS A 7 -10.77 1.71 -9.25
C HIS A 7 -10.30 3.02 -9.91
N LEU A 8 -9.75 3.96 -9.13
CA LEU A 8 -9.23 5.22 -9.68
C LEU A 8 -8.07 4.98 -10.65
N LEU A 9 -7.12 4.11 -10.30
CA LEU A 9 -5.99 3.77 -11.17
C LEU A 9 -6.46 3.06 -12.45
N GLN A 10 -7.47 2.20 -12.34
CA GLN A 10 -8.09 1.57 -13.50
C GLN A 10 -8.76 2.59 -14.44
N GLU A 11 -9.56 3.51 -13.91
CA GLU A 11 -10.19 4.57 -14.71
C GLU A 11 -9.16 5.49 -15.39
N LEU A 12 -8.04 5.77 -14.73
CA LEU A 12 -6.93 6.52 -15.32
C LEU A 12 -6.29 5.72 -16.46
N SER A 13 -6.06 4.43 -16.26
CA SER A 13 -5.51 3.53 -17.28
C SER A 13 -6.40 3.45 -18.51
N GLU A 14 -7.72 3.34 -18.35
CA GLU A 14 -8.69 3.35 -19.45
C GLU A 14 -8.70 4.66 -20.24
N LYS A 15 -8.26 5.77 -19.62
CA LYS A 15 -8.10 7.08 -20.27
C LYS A 15 -6.70 7.31 -20.85
N GLY A 16 -5.84 6.29 -20.85
CA GLY A 16 -4.49 6.35 -21.41
C GLY A 16 -3.40 6.75 -20.40
N PHE A 17 -3.71 6.81 -19.11
CA PHE A 17 -2.74 7.04 -18.03
C PHE A 17 -2.52 5.76 -17.25
N GLY A 18 -1.88 4.77 -17.89
CA GLY A 18 -1.49 3.52 -17.25
C GLY A 18 -0.24 3.69 -16.38
N ASN A 19 0.23 2.58 -15.80
CA ASN A 19 1.36 2.57 -14.86
C ASN A 19 2.63 3.21 -15.42
N GLU A 20 2.93 3.03 -16.71
CA GLU A 20 4.09 3.65 -17.35
C GLU A 20 3.97 5.17 -17.40
N GLN A 21 2.81 5.69 -17.83
CA GLN A 21 2.57 7.14 -17.88
C GLN A 21 2.57 7.77 -16.48
N LEU A 22 1.99 7.07 -15.50
CA LEU A 22 1.99 7.51 -14.11
C LEU A 22 3.43 7.56 -13.55
N ALA A 23 4.26 6.55 -13.85
CA ALA A 23 5.67 6.55 -13.47
C ALA A 23 6.47 7.68 -14.14
N GLU A 24 6.22 7.98 -15.41
CA GLU A 24 6.82 9.13 -16.11
C GLU A 24 6.43 10.46 -15.43
N MET A 25 5.16 10.62 -15.03
CA MET A 25 4.72 11.80 -14.30
C MET A 25 5.49 11.97 -12.98
N GLN A 26 5.70 10.90 -12.23
CA GLN A 26 6.51 10.93 -11.01
C GLN A 26 7.94 11.40 -11.29
N GLN A 27 8.55 10.94 -12.39
CA GLN A 27 9.91 11.35 -12.78
C GLN A 27 9.98 12.83 -13.18
N ILE A 28 9.02 13.32 -13.96
CA ILE A 28 8.97 14.71 -14.44
C ILE A 28 8.95 15.72 -13.29
N ILE A 29 8.25 15.38 -12.20
CA ILE A 29 8.14 16.24 -11.02
C ILE A 29 9.18 15.90 -9.92
N ASN A 30 10.15 15.02 -10.22
CA ASN A 30 11.18 14.56 -9.29
C ASN A 30 10.61 13.90 -8.00
N ALA A 31 9.58 13.08 -8.16
CA ALA A 31 8.83 12.41 -7.09
C ALA A 31 8.72 10.89 -7.28
N SER A 32 9.72 10.24 -7.91
CA SER A 32 9.75 8.79 -8.15
C SER A 32 9.55 7.93 -6.89
N ASP A 33 9.98 8.43 -5.74
CA ASP A 33 9.82 7.76 -4.44
C ASP A 33 8.54 8.14 -3.70
N SER A 34 7.70 9.01 -4.28
CA SER A 34 6.44 9.44 -3.67
C SER A 34 5.29 8.49 -3.98
N ASP A 35 4.22 8.57 -3.19
CA ASP A 35 2.99 7.87 -3.49
C ASP A 35 2.31 8.48 -4.73
N ILE A 36 1.71 7.65 -5.59
CA ILE A 36 1.10 8.14 -6.84
C ILE A 36 -0.08 9.06 -6.59
N PHE A 37 -0.83 8.85 -5.50
CA PHE A 37 -1.95 9.71 -5.16
C PHE A 37 -1.49 11.12 -4.75
N ASP A 38 -0.29 11.24 -4.19
CA ASP A 38 0.31 12.55 -3.94
C ASP A 38 0.76 13.24 -5.22
N VAL A 39 1.27 12.48 -6.19
CA VAL A 39 1.64 13.01 -7.51
C VAL A 39 0.40 13.51 -8.25
N LEU A 40 -0.70 12.76 -8.19
CA LEU A 40 -1.99 13.19 -8.74
C LEU A 40 -2.51 14.45 -8.03
N ALA A 41 -2.39 14.53 -6.70
CA ALA A 41 -2.77 15.70 -5.92
C ALA A 41 -1.88 16.93 -6.23
N PHE A 42 -0.58 16.74 -6.45
CA PHE A 42 0.33 17.78 -6.90
C PHE A 42 -0.09 18.33 -8.28
N VAL A 43 -0.38 17.45 -9.24
CA VAL A 43 -0.78 17.87 -10.59
C VAL A 43 -2.12 18.61 -10.58
N ALA A 44 -3.09 18.14 -9.79
CA ALA A 44 -4.41 18.75 -9.73
C ALA A 44 -4.45 20.04 -8.89
N TYR A 45 -3.67 20.11 -7.81
CA TYR A 45 -3.85 21.12 -6.76
C TYR A 45 -2.54 21.76 -6.24
N ALA A 46 -1.38 21.41 -6.79
CA ALA A 46 -0.06 21.85 -6.33
C ALA A 46 0.23 21.53 -4.85
N LEU A 47 -0.37 20.46 -4.31
CA LEU A 47 -0.10 19.97 -2.96
C LEU A 47 1.26 19.26 -2.87
N PRO A 48 1.95 19.32 -1.72
CA PRO A 48 3.25 18.69 -1.56
C PRO A 48 3.17 17.17 -1.71
N THR A 49 4.21 16.57 -2.30
CA THR A 49 4.33 15.11 -2.41
C THR A 49 4.95 14.49 -1.16
N MET A 50 4.54 13.28 -0.79
CA MET A 50 5.13 12.54 0.34
C MET A 50 5.86 11.27 -0.15
N PRO A 51 7.14 11.07 0.26
CA PRO A 51 7.86 9.83 0.02
C PRO A 51 7.14 8.62 0.62
N ARG A 52 7.10 7.49 -0.10
CA ARG A 52 6.47 6.25 0.38
C ARG A 52 7.06 5.77 1.70
N ILE A 53 8.37 5.98 1.93
CA ILE A 53 9.06 5.64 3.18
C ILE A 53 8.49 6.41 4.38
N GLU A 54 8.17 7.69 4.20
CA GLU A 54 7.59 8.55 5.23
C GLU A 54 6.13 8.14 5.49
N ARG A 55 5.36 7.96 4.40
CA ARG A 55 3.98 7.47 4.47
C ARG A 55 3.85 6.13 5.19
N ALA A 56 4.75 5.18 4.87
CA ALA A 56 4.83 3.90 5.57
C ALA A 56 5.23 4.09 7.04
N GLY A 57 6.12 5.03 7.35
CA GLY A 57 6.50 5.38 8.71
C GLY A 57 5.30 5.79 9.58
N HIS A 58 4.41 6.64 9.05
CA HIS A 58 3.20 7.05 9.76
C HIS A 58 2.27 5.85 10.02
N ALA A 59 2.04 5.02 9.00
CA ALA A 59 1.20 3.82 9.14
C ALA A 59 1.77 2.84 10.18
N ARG A 60 3.10 2.71 10.31
CA ARG A 60 3.73 1.82 11.31
C ARG A 60 3.41 2.20 12.74
N THR A 61 3.30 3.49 13.05
CA THR A 61 2.93 3.97 14.39
C THR A 61 1.55 3.47 14.78
N GLU A 62 0.57 3.63 13.89
CA GLU A 62 -0.79 3.14 14.11
C GLU A 62 -0.84 1.61 14.18
N ILE A 63 -0.12 0.93 13.28
CA ILE A 63 -0.04 -0.55 13.26
C ILE A 63 0.48 -1.10 14.60
N GLY A 64 1.46 -0.44 15.20
CA GLY A 64 2.06 -0.85 16.48
C GLY A 64 1.08 -0.92 17.65
N THR A 65 -0.06 -0.23 17.55
CA THR A 65 -1.07 -0.14 18.63
C THR A 65 -2.32 -0.98 18.38
N GLN A 66 -2.65 -1.27 17.11
CA GLN A 66 -3.95 -1.84 16.73
C GLN A 66 -3.92 -3.35 16.39
N PHE A 67 -2.73 -3.94 16.17
CA PHE A 67 -2.60 -5.31 15.68
C PHE A 67 -1.73 -6.19 16.58
N THR A 68 -1.88 -7.51 16.47
CA THR A 68 -1.01 -8.47 17.17
C THR A 68 0.41 -8.45 16.61
N VAL A 69 1.40 -8.92 17.37
CA VAL A 69 2.81 -8.94 16.92
C VAL A 69 2.99 -9.62 15.55
N LYS A 70 2.32 -10.76 15.33
CA LYS A 70 2.39 -11.48 14.05
C LYS A 70 1.74 -10.71 12.89
N GLN A 71 0.60 -10.08 13.15
CA GLN A 71 -0.05 -9.21 12.17
C GLN A 71 0.83 -8.00 11.86
N GLN A 72 1.44 -7.36 12.86
CA GLN A 72 2.37 -6.25 12.65
C GLN A 72 3.57 -6.67 11.78
N GLU A 73 4.16 -7.84 12.01
CA GLU A 73 5.26 -8.35 11.18
C GLU A 73 4.85 -8.51 9.70
N PHE A 74 3.66 -9.05 9.44
CA PHE A 74 3.14 -9.18 8.09
C PHE A 74 2.81 -7.82 7.45
N LEU A 75 2.15 -6.92 8.16
CA LEU A 75 1.81 -5.59 7.67
C LEU A 75 3.06 -4.73 7.42
N ASN A 76 4.07 -4.83 8.28
CA ASN A 76 5.37 -4.19 8.09
C ASN A 76 6.10 -4.73 6.86
N PHE A 77 5.97 -6.03 6.61
CA PHE A 77 6.47 -6.64 5.37
C PHE A 77 5.73 -6.10 4.13
N ALA A 78 4.40 -6.03 4.15
CA ALA A 78 3.64 -5.45 3.04
C ALA A 78 4.02 -3.97 2.78
N LEU A 79 4.16 -3.18 3.85
CA LEU A 79 4.68 -1.80 3.76
C LEU A 79 6.08 -1.73 3.15
N SER A 80 6.95 -2.72 3.40
CA SER A 80 8.27 -2.76 2.77
C SER A 80 8.19 -2.98 1.25
N GLN A 81 7.25 -3.79 0.76
CA GLN A 81 7.02 -3.99 -0.67
C GLN A 81 6.44 -2.73 -1.30
N TYR A 82 5.48 -2.10 -0.64
CA TYR A 82 4.93 -0.80 -1.03
C TYR A 82 6.01 0.28 -1.19
N VAL A 83 6.91 0.43 -0.21
CA VAL A 83 8.01 1.41 -0.30
C VAL A 83 8.90 1.12 -1.50
N LYS A 84 9.25 -0.15 -1.71
CA LYS A 84 10.20 -0.59 -2.73
C LYS A 84 9.64 -0.54 -4.14
N VAL A 85 8.39 -0.96 -4.34
CA VAL A 85 7.81 -1.22 -5.67
C VAL A 85 6.75 -0.19 -6.03
N GLY A 86 5.88 0.18 -5.09
CA GLY A 86 4.81 1.14 -5.32
C GLY A 86 3.46 0.71 -4.76
N VAL A 87 2.44 1.53 -5.01
CA VAL A 87 1.10 1.36 -4.42
C VAL A 87 0.38 0.11 -4.89
N ASP A 88 0.72 -0.39 -6.08
CA ASP A 88 0.15 -1.62 -6.63
C ASP A 88 0.41 -2.84 -5.75
N GLU A 89 1.44 -2.85 -4.89
CA GLU A 89 1.66 -3.94 -3.93
C GLU A 89 0.59 -4.03 -2.84
N LEU A 90 -0.26 -3.01 -2.73
CA LEU A 90 -1.30 -2.92 -1.70
C LEU A 90 -2.70 -3.28 -2.22
N SER A 91 -2.85 -3.63 -3.50
CA SER A 91 -4.12 -4.11 -4.04
C SER A 91 -4.51 -5.47 -3.46
N GLN A 92 -5.81 -5.78 -3.45
CA GLN A 92 -6.30 -6.98 -2.76
C GLN A 92 -5.83 -8.28 -3.43
N ASP A 93 -5.61 -8.26 -4.74
CA ASP A 93 -5.06 -9.37 -5.52
C ASP A 93 -3.59 -9.69 -5.19
N LYS A 94 -2.85 -8.75 -4.56
CA LYS A 94 -1.48 -8.97 -4.07
C LYS A 94 -1.41 -9.66 -2.73
N LEU A 95 -2.52 -9.77 -2.00
CA LEU A 95 -2.51 -10.42 -0.69
C LEU A 95 -2.01 -11.89 -0.78
N PRO A 96 -2.52 -12.77 -1.67
CA PRO A 96 -2.00 -14.12 -1.79
C PRO A 96 -0.49 -14.23 -2.11
N PRO A 97 0.08 -13.51 -3.10
CA PRO A 97 1.53 -13.57 -3.34
C PRO A 97 2.34 -12.96 -2.20
N LEU A 98 1.85 -11.93 -1.50
CA LEU A 98 2.53 -11.38 -0.32
C LEU A 98 2.60 -12.40 0.83
N LEU A 99 1.51 -13.13 1.08
CA LEU A 99 1.49 -14.20 2.09
C LEU A 99 2.49 -15.30 1.72
N ARG A 100 2.50 -15.75 0.47
CA ARG A 100 3.47 -16.74 -0.01
C ARG A 100 4.90 -16.26 0.14
N LEU A 101 5.17 -15.00 -0.20
CA LEU A 101 6.51 -14.43 -0.11
C LEU A 101 6.99 -14.31 1.35
N LYS A 102 6.11 -13.90 2.26
CA LYS A 102 6.43 -13.77 3.70
C LYS A 102 6.58 -15.11 4.41
N TYR A 103 5.78 -16.10 4.03
CA TYR A 103 5.69 -17.42 4.68
C TYR A 103 6.32 -18.55 3.85
N SER A 104 7.21 -18.23 2.91
CA SER A 104 7.93 -19.24 2.10
C SER A 104 7.01 -20.27 1.45
N ASP A 105 5.97 -19.79 0.76
CA ASP A 105 4.89 -20.55 0.11
C ASP A 105 3.92 -21.32 1.04
N SER A 106 4.08 -21.24 2.36
CA SER A 106 3.22 -21.90 3.35
C SER A 106 2.02 -21.04 3.76
N LEU A 107 0.88 -21.21 3.07
CA LEU A 107 -0.37 -20.54 3.47
C LEU A 107 -0.93 -21.06 4.80
N SER A 108 -0.60 -22.30 5.19
CA SER A 108 -0.97 -22.83 6.51
C SER A 108 -0.30 -22.07 7.64
N ASP A 109 0.98 -21.72 7.49
CA ASP A 109 1.72 -20.95 8.50
C ASP A 109 1.18 -19.52 8.58
N ALA A 110 0.82 -18.93 7.43
CA ALA A 110 0.17 -17.64 7.39
C ALA A 110 -1.16 -17.64 8.17
N VAL A 111 -2.02 -18.65 7.97
CA VAL A 111 -3.30 -18.77 8.70
C VAL A 111 -3.07 -19.01 10.19
N ALA A 112 -2.05 -19.79 10.55
CA ALA A 112 -1.71 -20.05 11.96
C ALA A 112 -1.26 -18.77 12.70
N ASP A 113 -0.49 -17.91 12.04
CA ASP A 113 0.05 -16.68 12.63
C ASP A 113 -0.93 -15.49 12.55
N LEU A 114 -1.73 -15.40 11.49
CA LEU A 114 -2.51 -14.20 11.16
C LEU A 114 -4.01 -14.33 11.41
N GLY A 115 -4.51 -15.56 11.53
CA GLY A 115 -5.93 -15.86 11.71
C GLY A 115 -6.60 -16.42 10.46
N GLN A 116 -7.94 -16.48 10.49
CA GLN A 116 -8.72 -17.04 9.39
C GLN A 116 -8.62 -16.16 8.12
N PRO A 117 -8.85 -16.70 6.91
CA PRO A 117 -8.74 -15.93 5.66
C PRO A 117 -9.53 -14.61 5.66
N ASP A 118 -10.73 -14.58 6.22
CA ASP A 118 -11.54 -13.36 6.31
C ASP A 118 -10.89 -12.29 7.20
N GLU A 119 -10.25 -12.72 8.30
CA GLU A 119 -9.50 -11.83 9.18
C GLU A 119 -8.26 -11.28 8.47
N ILE A 120 -7.52 -12.13 7.75
CA ILE A 120 -6.34 -11.72 6.99
C ILE A 120 -6.71 -10.67 5.94
N ASN A 121 -7.80 -10.90 5.19
CA ASN A 121 -8.31 -9.93 4.22
C ASN A 121 -8.66 -8.60 4.89
N ARG A 122 -9.36 -8.66 6.03
CA ARG A 122 -9.77 -7.48 6.77
C ARG A 122 -8.58 -6.68 7.29
N ILE A 123 -7.62 -7.30 7.98
CA ILE A 123 -6.46 -6.57 8.51
C ILE A 123 -5.62 -5.97 7.39
N PHE A 124 -5.50 -6.66 6.24
CA PHE A 124 -4.78 -6.17 5.07
C PHE A 124 -5.48 -4.99 4.40
N ALA A 125 -6.81 -4.96 4.38
CA ALA A 125 -7.55 -3.82 3.87
C ALA A 125 -7.57 -2.65 4.86
N ASP A 126 -7.78 -2.95 6.14
CA ASP A 126 -8.00 -1.95 7.20
C ASP A 126 -6.73 -1.17 7.52
N PHE A 127 -5.55 -1.80 7.55
CA PHE A 127 -4.33 -1.05 7.90
C PHE A 127 -4.02 0.06 6.89
N GLN A 128 -4.46 -0.09 5.64
CA GLN A 128 -4.12 0.84 4.57
C GLN A 128 -4.76 2.20 4.76
N GLN A 129 -5.80 2.32 5.61
CA GLN A 129 -6.33 3.63 5.99
C GLN A 129 -5.26 4.48 6.70
N TYR A 130 -4.40 3.86 7.49
CA TYR A 130 -3.34 4.54 8.25
C TYR A 130 -2.23 5.11 7.36
N LEU A 131 -2.21 4.76 6.06
CA LEU A 131 -1.33 5.43 5.10
C LEU A 131 -1.74 6.88 4.85
N TYR A 132 -3.00 7.25 5.07
CA TYR A 132 -3.52 8.59 4.72
C TYR A 132 -4.20 9.32 5.88
N VAL A 133 -4.11 8.76 7.10
CA VAL A 133 -4.48 9.51 8.31
C VAL A 133 -3.39 10.55 8.54
N GLU A 134 -3.78 11.81 8.76
CA GLU A 134 -2.84 12.84 9.19
C GLU A 134 -2.30 12.49 10.57
N SER A 135 -0.97 12.42 10.70
CA SER A 135 -0.30 12.34 11.98
C SER A 135 -0.59 13.63 12.74
N ASN A 136 -1.46 13.56 13.75
CA ASN A 136 -1.84 14.69 14.59
C ASN A 136 -0.70 15.10 15.54
#